data_AF-A0A1B6DM40-F1
#
_entry.id   AF-A0A1B6DM40-F1
#
_cell.length_a   1.000
_cell.length_b   1.000
_cell.length_c   1.000
_cell.angle_alpha   90.00
_cell.angle_beta   90.00
_cell.angle_gamma   90.00
#
_symmetry.space_group_name_H-M   'P 1'
#
loop_
_entity.id
_entity.type
_entity.pdbx_description
1 polymer ?
#
loop_
_entity_poly.entity_id
_entity_poly.type
_entity_poly.pdbx_seq_one_letter_code
_entity_poly.pdbx_strand_id
1 'polypeptide(L)'
;VTKIFVKLYKEGKIYRNYSIVNWDPDAGTTISNEEIIYKKYNGKLYYIKYKIEGEKKFLTVATTRPETILADTAICINPKDKRYFNLKKKKVINPLCSKLIPIIEDDYVDMNFGTGCLKITPAHDLNDKLIADRHNLSVINIFDDRAFINNNGFNFCGKDRFQARKEIIELLKKEKKIVKIDKYIYNIGISERTKSIIEPKLSLQWFVKIKDFITPTINYINNKNINLYPKKIKNIFNHWLSNS
;
A
#
# COMPACT_ATOMS: atom_id res chain seq x y z
N VAL A 1 25.03 19.72 -7.42
CA VAL A 1 23.68 19.10 -7.39
C VAL A 1 22.59 20.01 -7.95
N THR A 2 22.40 21.23 -7.42
CA THR A 2 21.32 22.17 -7.81
C THR A 2 21.20 22.42 -9.33
N LYS A 3 22.33 22.63 -10.02
CA LYS A 3 22.34 22.88 -11.48
C LYS A 3 21.72 21.72 -12.28
N ILE A 4 22.04 20.48 -11.95
CA ILE A 4 21.52 19.29 -12.64
C ILE A 4 20.02 19.13 -12.32
N PHE A 5 19.65 19.30 -11.05
CA PHE A 5 18.25 19.22 -10.64
C PHE A 5 17.37 20.22 -11.42
N VAL A 6 17.76 21.51 -11.44
CA VAL A 6 17.02 22.56 -12.16
C VAL A 6 16.93 22.25 -13.66
N LYS A 7 18.02 21.75 -14.27
CA LYS A 7 18.02 21.36 -15.68
C LYS A 7 17.01 20.24 -15.96
N LEU A 8 17.09 19.13 -15.21
CA LEU A 8 16.21 17.98 -15.41
C LEU A 8 14.74 18.31 -15.10
N TYR A 9 14.49 19.20 -14.14
CA TYR A 9 13.14 19.72 -13.85
C TYR A 9 12.60 20.54 -15.02
N LYS A 10 13.39 21.49 -15.57
CA LYS A 10 13.00 22.27 -16.75
C LYS A 10 12.77 21.40 -17.99
N GLU A 11 13.51 20.29 -18.12
CA GLU A 11 13.32 19.29 -19.17
C GLU A 11 12.11 18.36 -18.94
N GLY A 12 11.37 18.52 -17.83
CA GLY A 12 10.22 17.67 -17.51
C GLY A 12 10.58 16.24 -17.10
N LYS A 13 11.86 15.97 -16.83
CA LYS A 13 12.39 14.66 -16.39
C LYS A 13 12.35 14.47 -14.88
N ILE A 14 12.26 15.56 -14.13
CA ILE A 14 11.95 15.56 -12.69
C ILE A 14 10.54 16.09 -12.50
N TYR A 15 9.76 15.42 -11.66
CA TYR A 15 8.41 15.85 -11.31
C TYR A 15 8.14 15.60 -9.84
N ARG A 16 7.12 16.26 -9.30
CA ARG A 16 6.69 16.10 -7.92
C ARG A 16 5.32 15.41 -7.90
N ASN A 17 5.19 14.35 -7.13
CA ASN A 17 3.91 13.64 -7.00
C ASN A 17 3.76 13.05 -5.59
N TYR A 18 2.54 12.74 -5.21
CA TYR A 18 2.28 11.93 -4.03
C TYR A 18 2.51 10.46 -4.36
N SER A 19 3.39 9.81 -3.62
CA SER A 19 3.61 8.37 -3.70
C SER A 19 3.63 7.77 -2.31
N ILE A 20 3.42 6.46 -2.26
CA ILE A 20 3.74 5.68 -1.08
C ILE A 20 5.25 5.54 -0.98
N VAL A 21 5.77 5.90 0.20
CA VAL A 21 7.17 5.74 0.58
C VAL A 21 7.27 4.84 1.80
N ASN A 22 8.43 4.21 1.96
CA ASN A 22 8.78 3.50 3.17
C ASN A 22 9.17 4.51 4.25
N TRP A 23 8.38 4.60 5.31
CA TRP A 23 8.59 5.52 6.42
C TRP A 23 9.05 4.79 7.67
N ASP A 24 10.12 5.29 8.28
CA ASP A 24 10.60 4.85 9.59
C ASP A 24 10.04 5.84 10.65
N PRO A 25 9.01 5.44 11.43
CA PRO A 25 8.37 6.33 12.39
C PRO A 25 9.26 6.65 13.59
N ASP A 26 10.27 5.85 13.88
CA ASP A 26 11.19 6.07 15.00
C ASP A 26 12.30 7.05 14.59
N ALA A 27 12.78 6.95 13.35
CA ALA A 27 13.74 7.89 12.78
C ALA A 27 13.09 9.19 12.27
N GLY A 28 11.79 9.19 11.99
CA GLY A 28 11.08 10.34 11.42
C GLY A 28 11.51 10.67 9.99
N THR A 29 11.86 9.66 9.19
CA THR A 29 12.34 9.87 7.81
C THR A 29 11.90 8.74 6.87
N THR A 30 11.97 9.03 5.57
CA THR A 30 11.83 8.02 4.52
C THR A 30 13.11 7.20 4.39
N ILE A 31 12.98 5.91 4.09
CA ILE A 31 14.11 5.03 3.78
C ILE A 31 13.95 4.36 2.42
N SER A 32 15.06 3.98 1.82
CA SER A 32 15.10 3.25 0.55
C SER A 32 14.67 1.78 0.71
N ASN A 33 14.40 1.09 -0.39
CA ASN A 33 14.07 -0.34 -0.35
C ASN A 33 15.26 -1.17 0.13
N GLU A 34 16.47 -0.71 -0.18
CA GLU A 34 17.74 -1.33 0.18
C GLU A 34 18.02 -1.26 1.69
N GLU A 35 17.40 -0.31 2.40
CA GLU A 35 17.50 -0.15 3.86
C GLU A 35 16.45 -0.99 4.63
N ILE A 36 15.67 -1.83 3.93
CA ILE A 36 14.61 -2.65 4.51
C ILE A 36 15.04 -4.11 4.63
N ILE A 37 15.01 -4.61 5.86
CA ILE A 37 15.21 -6.03 6.16
C ILE A 37 13.83 -6.68 6.30
N TYR A 38 13.51 -7.61 5.41
CA TYR A 38 12.28 -8.39 5.50
C TYR A 38 12.44 -9.57 6.46
N LYS A 39 11.50 -9.70 7.41
CA LYS A 39 11.42 -10.85 8.33
C LYS A 39 10.06 -11.53 8.26
N LYS A 40 10.05 -12.85 8.34
CA LYS A 40 8.82 -13.64 8.51
C LYS A 40 8.19 -13.32 9.86
N TYR A 41 6.90 -13.03 9.86
CA TYR A 41 6.12 -12.69 11.04
C TYR A 41 4.91 -13.62 11.14
N ASN A 42 4.76 -14.27 12.30
CA ASN A 42 3.63 -15.13 12.62
C ASN A 42 2.45 -14.28 13.09
N GLY A 43 1.69 -13.75 12.14
CA GLY A 43 0.55 -12.90 12.41
C GLY A 43 -0.80 -13.59 12.26
N LYS A 44 -1.82 -12.78 12.02
CA LYS A 44 -3.22 -13.19 11.90
C LYS A 44 -3.84 -12.56 10.67
N LEU A 45 -4.74 -13.30 10.02
CA LEU A 45 -5.60 -12.81 8.95
C LEU A 45 -7.03 -12.72 9.49
N TYR A 46 -7.57 -11.51 9.52
CA TYR A 46 -8.89 -11.20 10.06
C TYR A 46 -9.92 -11.14 8.93
N TYR A 47 -11.04 -11.83 9.10
CA TYR A 47 -12.15 -11.82 8.15
C TYR A 47 -13.27 -10.96 8.71
N ILE A 48 -13.54 -9.81 8.08
CA ILE A 48 -14.37 -8.73 8.64
C ILE A 48 -15.57 -8.47 7.74
N LYS A 49 -16.75 -8.31 8.35
CA LYS A 49 -18.01 -8.03 7.67
C LYS A 49 -18.17 -6.54 7.36
N TYR A 50 -18.49 -6.24 6.11
CA TYR A 50 -18.93 -4.95 5.62
C TYR A 50 -20.40 -5.06 5.22
N LYS A 51 -21.28 -4.24 5.79
CA LYS A 51 -22.71 -4.32 5.48
C LYS A 51 -22.95 -3.74 4.08
N ILE A 52 -23.67 -4.45 3.21
CA ILE A 52 -24.03 -3.93 1.90
C ILE A 52 -25.14 -2.88 2.08
N GLU A 53 -24.99 -1.73 1.44
CA GLU A 53 -25.97 -0.64 1.51
C GLU A 53 -27.34 -1.12 1.02
N GLY A 54 -28.41 -0.78 1.77
CA GLY A 54 -29.78 -1.17 1.44
C GLY A 54 -30.10 -2.66 1.62
N GLU A 55 -29.15 -3.49 2.04
CA GLU A 55 -29.34 -4.94 2.18
C GLU A 55 -29.12 -5.43 3.62
N LYS A 56 -29.68 -6.61 3.92
CA LYS A 56 -29.36 -7.37 5.15
C LYS A 56 -28.10 -8.22 5.01
N LYS A 57 -27.49 -8.25 3.81
CA LYS A 57 -26.30 -9.05 3.49
C LYS A 57 -25.02 -8.32 3.84
N PHE A 58 -23.95 -9.10 4.00
CA PHE A 58 -22.61 -8.61 4.29
C PHE A 58 -21.61 -9.14 3.27
N LEU A 59 -20.65 -8.30 2.91
CA LEU A 59 -19.43 -8.68 2.22
C LEU A 59 -18.35 -9.00 3.25
N THR A 60 -17.59 -10.07 3.06
CA THR A 60 -16.48 -10.42 3.98
C THR A 60 -15.15 -10.10 3.32
N VAL A 61 -14.29 -9.37 4.02
CA VAL A 61 -12.97 -8.93 3.54
C VAL A 61 -11.89 -9.47 4.47
N ALA A 62 -10.80 -9.99 3.90
CA ALA A 62 -9.66 -10.48 4.65
C ALA A 62 -8.56 -9.40 4.76
N THR A 63 -8.00 -9.20 5.95
CA THR A 63 -6.88 -8.26 6.14
C THR A 63 -5.97 -8.65 7.31
N THR A 64 -4.69 -8.31 7.21
CA THR A 64 -3.71 -8.41 8.31
C THR A 64 -3.60 -7.10 9.12
N ARG A 65 -4.15 -5.99 8.61
CA ARG A 65 -4.04 -4.64 9.17
C ARG A 65 -5.42 -4.03 9.47
N PRO A 66 -6.17 -4.55 10.46
CA PRO A 66 -7.53 -4.09 10.73
C PRO A 66 -7.60 -2.61 11.15
N GLU A 67 -6.53 -2.03 11.68
CA GLU A 67 -6.46 -0.60 11.99
C GLU A 67 -6.59 0.31 10.77
N THR A 68 -6.10 -0.16 9.61
CA THR A 68 -6.16 0.62 8.37
C THR A 68 -7.56 0.70 7.78
N ILE A 69 -8.53 -0.07 8.28
CA ILE A 69 -9.93 -0.02 7.84
C ILE A 69 -10.53 1.39 8.01
N LEU A 70 -10.05 2.16 8.98
CA LEU A 70 -10.45 3.57 9.15
C LEU A 70 -10.18 4.43 7.90
N ALA A 71 -9.23 4.01 7.06
CA ALA A 71 -8.80 4.68 5.84
C ALA A 71 -9.35 4.04 4.56
N ASP A 72 -10.26 3.06 4.66
CA ASP A 72 -10.79 2.41 3.46
C ASP A 72 -11.54 3.41 2.59
N THR A 73 -11.27 3.37 1.28
CA THR A 73 -11.94 4.24 0.29
C THR A 73 -12.75 3.44 -0.72
N ALA A 74 -12.50 2.13 -0.83
CA ALA A 74 -13.32 1.19 -1.59
C ALA A 74 -13.08 -0.25 -1.11
N ILE A 75 -13.96 -1.16 -1.51
CA ILE A 75 -13.67 -2.60 -1.57
C ILE A 75 -13.49 -2.98 -3.04
N CYS A 76 -12.43 -3.69 -3.36
CA CYS A 76 -12.14 -4.16 -4.70
C CYS A 76 -12.42 -5.66 -4.82
N ILE A 77 -13.08 -6.04 -5.90
CA ILE A 77 -13.35 -7.43 -6.29
C ILE A 77 -12.74 -7.70 -7.66
N ASN A 78 -12.45 -8.96 -7.96
CA ASN A 78 -12.01 -9.33 -9.30
C ASN A 78 -13.22 -9.38 -10.26
N PRO A 79 -13.18 -8.73 -11.44
CA PRO A 79 -14.28 -8.77 -12.41
C PRO A 79 -14.60 -10.17 -12.97
N LYS A 80 -13.68 -11.14 -12.83
CA LYS A 80 -13.87 -12.54 -13.26
C LYS A 80 -14.45 -13.42 -12.14
N ASP A 81 -14.60 -12.90 -10.93
CA ASP A 81 -15.12 -13.66 -9.80
C ASP A 81 -16.65 -13.72 -9.78
N LYS A 82 -17.18 -14.85 -10.27
CA LYS A 82 -18.63 -15.10 -10.36
C LYS A 82 -19.37 -14.98 -9.02
N ARG A 83 -18.69 -15.14 -7.88
CA ARG A 83 -19.28 -14.99 -6.53
C ARG A 83 -19.79 -13.57 -6.28
N TYR A 84 -19.19 -12.58 -6.93
CA TYR A 84 -19.40 -11.15 -6.65
C TYR A 84 -20.00 -10.34 -7.79
N PHE A 85 -20.42 -10.96 -8.90
CA PHE A 85 -20.99 -10.26 -10.07
C PHE A 85 -22.17 -9.34 -9.71
N ASN A 86 -23.00 -9.73 -8.74
CA ASN A 86 -24.16 -8.95 -8.31
C ASN A 86 -23.81 -7.79 -7.36
N LEU A 87 -22.52 -7.53 -7.11
CA LEU A 87 -22.03 -6.46 -6.22
C LEU A 87 -21.48 -5.25 -6.96
N LYS A 88 -21.38 -5.32 -8.29
CA LYS A 88 -20.93 -4.21 -9.13
C LYS A 88 -21.76 -2.95 -8.88
N LYS A 89 -21.09 -1.80 -8.73
CA LYS A 89 -21.67 -0.47 -8.41
C LYS A 89 -22.40 -0.37 -7.06
N LYS A 90 -22.44 -1.42 -6.25
CA LYS A 90 -22.98 -1.33 -4.89
C LYS A 90 -21.98 -0.64 -3.98
N LYS A 91 -22.46 -0.19 -2.83
CA LYS A 91 -21.64 0.34 -1.74
C LYS A 91 -21.74 -0.55 -0.53
N VAL A 92 -20.74 -0.47 0.32
CA VAL A 92 -20.74 -1.06 1.64
C VAL A 92 -20.53 -0.01 2.71
N ILE A 93 -21.00 -0.30 3.91
CA ILE A 93 -20.81 0.52 5.09
C ILE A 93 -19.52 0.04 5.78
N ASN A 94 -18.56 0.95 5.91
CA ASN A 94 -17.33 0.71 6.64
C ASN A 94 -17.64 0.33 8.10
N PRO A 95 -17.07 -0.78 8.61
CA PRO A 95 -17.43 -1.31 9.92
C PRO A 95 -16.94 -0.45 11.09
N LEU A 96 -16.00 0.49 10.92
CA LEU A 96 -15.46 1.29 12.01
C LEU A 96 -15.97 2.73 12.02
N CYS A 97 -16.22 3.33 10.86
CA CYS A 97 -16.61 4.73 10.76
C CYS A 97 -17.99 4.96 10.11
N SER A 98 -18.70 3.89 9.76
CA SER A 98 -20.03 3.94 9.14
C SER A 98 -20.12 4.74 7.84
N LYS A 99 -18.97 5.06 7.21
CA LYS A 99 -18.93 5.69 5.88
C LYS A 99 -19.36 4.71 4.80
N LEU A 100 -20.07 5.20 3.79
CA LEU A 100 -20.37 4.46 2.57
C LEU A 100 -19.16 4.49 1.63
N ILE A 101 -18.66 3.32 1.27
CA ILE A 101 -17.54 3.16 0.33
C ILE A 101 -17.98 2.28 -0.86
N PRO A 102 -17.58 2.62 -2.10
CA PRO A 102 -17.93 1.85 -3.29
C PRO A 102 -17.29 0.46 -3.34
N ILE A 103 -17.95 -0.46 -4.03
CA ILE A 103 -17.35 -1.69 -4.53
C ILE A 103 -16.88 -1.43 -5.97
N ILE A 104 -15.58 -1.61 -6.21
CA ILE A 104 -14.94 -1.45 -7.53
C ILE A 104 -14.43 -2.80 -8.05
N GLU A 105 -14.13 -2.85 -9.35
CA GLU A 105 -13.62 -4.05 -10.02
C GLU A 105 -12.21 -3.79 -10.56
N ASP A 106 -11.24 -4.62 -10.19
CA ASP A 106 -9.87 -4.55 -10.71
C ASP A 106 -9.27 -5.97 -10.78
N ASP A 107 -8.54 -6.27 -11.85
CA ASP A 107 -7.96 -7.60 -12.08
C ASP A 107 -6.73 -7.89 -11.23
N TYR A 108 -6.20 -6.88 -10.53
CA TYR A 108 -5.16 -7.04 -9.51
C TYR A 108 -5.58 -7.96 -8.35
N VAL A 109 -6.89 -8.03 -8.04
CA VAL A 109 -7.38 -8.80 -6.88
C VAL A 109 -7.28 -10.30 -7.14
N ASP A 110 -6.51 -11.02 -6.33
CA ASP A 110 -6.46 -12.48 -6.37
C ASP A 110 -7.74 -13.10 -5.79
N MET A 111 -8.46 -13.85 -6.62
CA MET A 111 -9.71 -14.54 -6.25
C MET A 111 -9.49 -15.65 -5.22
N ASN A 112 -8.28 -16.22 -5.15
CA ASN A 112 -7.93 -17.33 -4.27
C ASN A 112 -7.44 -16.86 -2.90
N PHE A 113 -7.04 -15.60 -2.76
CA PHE A 113 -6.56 -15.07 -1.51
C PHE A 113 -7.71 -14.61 -0.60
N GLY A 114 -7.76 -15.16 0.62
CA GLY A 114 -8.75 -14.79 1.62
C GLY A 114 -10.17 -15.04 1.13
N THR A 115 -10.91 -13.97 0.83
CA THR A 115 -12.26 -14.05 0.26
C THR A 115 -12.32 -13.70 -1.22
N GLY A 116 -11.25 -13.23 -1.85
CA GLY A 116 -11.31 -12.59 -3.17
C GLY A 116 -11.85 -11.15 -3.15
N CYS A 117 -12.01 -10.57 -1.95
CA CYS A 117 -12.30 -9.15 -1.74
C CYS A 117 -11.11 -8.47 -1.05
N LEU A 118 -10.65 -7.36 -1.61
CA LEU A 118 -9.54 -6.56 -1.10
C LEU A 118 -10.06 -5.21 -0.60
N LYS A 119 -9.75 -4.83 0.65
CA LYS A 119 -9.97 -3.44 1.10
C LYS A 119 -8.93 -2.52 0.45
N ILE A 120 -9.34 -1.33 0.02
CA ILE A 120 -8.46 -0.34 -0.61
C ILE A 120 -8.19 0.81 0.36
N THR A 121 -6.93 0.94 0.78
CA THR A 121 -6.41 1.94 1.72
C THR A 121 -5.26 2.76 1.12
N PRO A 122 -5.56 3.73 0.22
CA PRO A 122 -4.57 4.29 -0.70
C PRO A 122 -3.43 5.05 -0.06
N ALA A 123 -3.56 5.50 1.19
CA ALA A 123 -2.47 6.20 1.89
C ALA A 123 -1.50 5.26 2.61
N HIS A 124 -1.81 3.96 2.65
CA HIS A 124 -1.16 2.98 3.55
C HIS A 124 -0.70 1.70 2.84
N ASP A 125 -0.86 1.61 1.52
CA ASP A 125 -0.33 0.54 0.69
C ASP A 125 -0.11 1.03 -0.75
N LEU A 126 1.02 0.63 -1.37
CA LEU A 126 1.38 1.08 -2.71
C LEU A 126 0.42 0.55 -3.77
N ASN A 127 -0.01 -0.71 -3.68
CA ASN A 127 -0.91 -1.30 -4.67
C ASN A 127 -2.31 -0.70 -4.54
N ASP A 128 -2.78 -0.47 -3.31
CA ASP A 128 -4.04 0.24 -3.06
C ASP A 128 -4.01 1.64 -3.65
N LYS A 129 -2.86 2.35 -3.58
CA LYS A 129 -2.68 3.66 -4.21
C LYS A 129 -2.78 3.59 -5.73
N LEU A 130 -2.13 2.61 -6.35
CA LEU A 130 -2.18 2.42 -7.81
C LEU A 130 -3.59 2.07 -8.28
N ILE A 131 -4.32 1.24 -7.54
CA ILE A 131 -5.74 0.95 -7.81
C ILE A 131 -6.57 2.23 -7.65
N ALA A 132 -6.37 2.97 -6.56
CA ALA A 132 -7.08 4.22 -6.34
C ALA A 132 -6.87 5.24 -7.47
N ASP A 133 -5.67 5.34 -8.02
CA ASP A 133 -5.39 6.22 -9.15
C ASP A 133 -6.10 5.76 -10.43
N ARG A 134 -6.16 4.45 -10.71
CA ARG A 134 -6.93 3.91 -11.86
C ARG A 134 -8.42 4.17 -11.75
N HIS A 135 -8.96 4.13 -10.52
CA HIS A 135 -10.39 4.24 -10.23
C HIS A 135 -10.81 5.62 -9.71
N ASN A 136 -9.90 6.61 -9.71
CA ASN A 136 -10.12 7.96 -9.18
C ASN A 136 -10.72 7.98 -7.76
N LEU A 137 -10.21 7.13 -6.87
CA LEU A 137 -10.66 7.07 -5.48
C LEU A 137 -10.02 8.17 -4.63
N SER A 138 -10.76 8.65 -3.63
CA SER A 138 -10.21 9.52 -2.60
C SER A 138 -9.07 8.84 -1.85
N VAL A 139 -8.15 9.62 -1.29
CA VAL A 139 -7.04 9.13 -0.46
C VAL A 139 -7.22 9.67 0.97
N ILE A 140 -7.27 8.77 1.95
CA ILE A 140 -7.43 9.13 3.37
C ILE A 140 -6.21 8.63 4.13
N ASN A 141 -5.45 9.56 4.73
CA ASN A 141 -4.33 9.23 5.62
C ASN A 141 -4.80 9.23 7.09
N ILE A 142 -4.62 8.11 7.79
CA ILE A 142 -4.96 8.00 9.23
C ILE A 142 -3.75 8.08 10.17
N PHE A 143 -2.52 8.13 9.67
CA PHE A 143 -1.31 8.15 10.51
C PHE A 143 -0.59 9.50 10.46
N ASP A 144 -0.04 9.91 11.60
CA ASP A 144 0.94 11.00 11.69
C ASP A 144 2.38 10.49 11.44
N ASP A 145 3.35 11.39 11.55
CA ASP A 145 4.77 11.08 11.32
C ASP A 145 5.37 10.08 12.33
N ARG A 146 4.74 9.90 13.48
CA ARG A 146 5.13 8.92 14.50
C ARG A 146 4.34 7.61 14.36
N ALA A 147 3.51 7.52 13.33
CA ALA A 147 2.54 6.46 13.09
C ALA A 147 1.49 6.30 14.22
N PHE A 148 1.13 7.42 14.86
CA PHE A 148 -0.04 7.54 15.71
C PHE A 148 -1.26 7.88 14.85
N ILE A 149 -2.43 7.44 15.28
CA ILE A 149 -3.69 7.73 14.60
C ILE A 149 -3.98 9.24 14.69
N ASN A 150 -4.19 9.89 13.54
CA ASN A 150 -4.54 11.30 13.46
C ASN A 150 -6.07 11.52 13.54
N ASN A 151 -6.53 12.76 13.31
CA ASN A 151 -7.94 13.16 13.40
C ASN A 151 -8.89 12.36 12.47
N ASN A 152 -8.39 11.76 11.39
CA ASN A 152 -9.19 10.91 10.50
C ASN A 152 -9.53 9.53 11.10
N GLY A 153 -8.89 9.14 12.20
CA GLY A 153 -9.14 7.87 12.88
C GLY A 153 -10.22 7.90 13.97
N PHE A 154 -11.03 8.97 14.02
CA PHE A 154 -12.19 9.08 14.91
C PHE A 154 -11.82 8.80 16.38
N ASN A 155 -12.50 7.84 17.03
CA ASN A 155 -12.32 7.46 18.44
C ASN A 155 -10.95 6.85 18.76
N PHE A 156 -10.12 6.61 17.74
CA PHE A 156 -8.77 6.08 17.89
C PHE A 156 -7.68 7.16 17.79
N CYS A 157 -8.06 8.42 17.54
CA CYS A 157 -7.14 9.54 17.46
C CYS A 157 -6.22 9.63 18.69
N GLY A 158 -4.93 9.89 18.46
CA GLY A 158 -3.90 10.00 19.48
C GLY A 158 -3.32 8.67 19.97
N LYS A 159 -3.75 7.53 19.43
CA LYS A 159 -3.24 6.20 19.81
C LYS A 159 -2.16 5.73 18.86
N ASP A 160 -1.15 5.02 19.38
CA ASP A 160 -0.19 4.29 18.56
C ASP A 160 -0.93 3.24 17.70
N ARG A 161 -0.44 2.98 16.49
CA ARG A 161 -1.06 2.05 15.53
C ARG A 161 -1.26 0.63 16.08
N PHE A 162 -0.33 0.12 16.89
CA PHE A 162 -0.44 -1.23 17.45
C PHE A 162 -1.43 -1.28 18.62
N GLN A 163 -1.49 -0.20 19.41
CA GLN A 163 -2.54 -0.04 20.41
C GLN A 163 -3.92 0.06 19.75
N ALA A 164 -4.09 0.96 18.77
CA ALA A 164 -5.32 1.12 18.02
C ALA A 164 -5.77 -0.20 17.37
N ARG A 165 -4.83 -0.96 16.79
CA ARG A 165 -5.10 -2.30 16.25
C ARG A 165 -5.75 -3.23 17.29
N LYS A 166 -5.22 -3.30 18.51
CA LYS A 166 -5.77 -4.16 19.57
C LYS A 166 -7.21 -3.75 19.92
N GLU A 167 -7.43 -2.47 20.15
CA GLU A 167 -8.75 -1.94 20.51
C GLU A 167 -9.78 -2.09 19.38
N ILE A 168 -9.37 -1.88 18.13
CA ILE A 168 -10.21 -2.09 16.94
C ILE A 168 -10.65 -3.55 16.85
N ILE A 169 -9.74 -4.50 17.10
CA ILE A 169 -10.08 -5.93 17.10
C ILE A 169 -11.10 -6.23 18.20
N GLU A 170 -10.95 -5.66 19.40
CA GLU A 170 -11.90 -5.84 20.50
C GLU A 170 -13.28 -5.26 20.18
N LEU A 171 -13.32 -4.06 19.60
CA LEU A 171 -14.55 -3.43 19.13
C LEU A 171 -15.26 -4.30 18.08
N LEU A 172 -14.53 -4.75 17.06
CA LEU A 172 -15.08 -5.59 16.00
C LEU A 172 -15.58 -6.96 16.52
N LYS A 173 -14.96 -7.51 17.57
CA LYS A 173 -15.45 -8.71 18.26
C LYS A 173 -16.74 -8.43 19.02
N LYS A 174 -16.77 -7.36 19.81
CA LYS A 174 -17.95 -6.94 20.59
C LYS A 174 -19.17 -6.74 19.67
N GLU A 175 -18.94 -6.15 18.50
CA GLU A 175 -19.97 -5.89 17.50
C GLU A 175 -20.26 -7.09 16.57
N LYS A 176 -19.63 -8.24 16.80
CA LYS A 176 -19.80 -9.48 16.00
C LYS A 176 -19.53 -9.27 14.49
N LYS A 177 -18.61 -8.35 14.17
CA LYS A 177 -18.19 -8.01 12.80
C LYS A 177 -17.04 -8.90 12.30
N ILE A 178 -16.34 -9.61 13.18
CA ILE A 178 -15.35 -10.62 12.80
C ILE A 178 -16.05 -11.96 12.52
N VAL A 179 -15.81 -12.53 11.33
CA VAL A 179 -16.28 -13.85 10.91
C VAL A 179 -15.38 -14.94 11.48
N LYS A 180 -14.07 -14.82 11.26
CA LYS A 180 -13.04 -15.74 11.73
C LYS A 180 -11.68 -15.05 11.77
N ILE A 181 -10.72 -15.69 12.43
CA ILE A 181 -9.33 -15.25 12.53
C ILE A 181 -8.44 -16.45 12.26
N ASP A 182 -7.68 -16.40 11.17
CA ASP A 182 -6.75 -17.47 10.79
C ASP A 182 -5.32 -17.09 11.16
N LYS A 183 -4.47 -18.08 11.47
CA LYS A 183 -3.02 -17.87 11.56
C LYS A 183 -2.50 -17.59 10.14
N TYR A 184 -1.67 -16.56 10.00
CA TYR A 184 -1.13 -16.19 8.70
C TYR A 184 0.29 -15.67 8.84
N ILE A 185 1.21 -16.31 8.11
CA ILE A 185 2.63 -15.91 8.08
C ILE A 185 2.82 -14.97 6.90
N TYR A 186 3.37 -13.79 7.17
CA TYR A 186 3.70 -12.80 6.15
C TYR A 186 5.03 -12.13 6.46
N ASN A 187 5.60 -11.44 5.48
CA ASN A 187 6.84 -10.69 5.67
C ASN A 187 6.53 -9.27 6.14
N ILE A 188 7.24 -8.80 7.17
CA ILE A 188 7.26 -7.40 7.58
C ILE A 188 8.58 -6.76 7.18
N GLY A 189 8.52 -5.52 6.70
CA GLY A 189 9.71 -4.70 6.49
C GLY A 189 10.13 -4.04 7.78
N ILE A 190 11.43 -4.11 8.10
CA ILE A 190 12.01 -3.54 9.29
C ILE A 190 13.20 -2.65 8.88
N SER A 191 13.30 -1.47 9.46
CA SER A 191 14.45 -0.57 9.27
C SER A 191 15.75 -1.29 9.63
N GLU A 192 16.75 -1.25 8.74
CA GLU A 192 18.08 -1.76 9.06
C GLU A 192 18.68 -1.05 10.28
N ARG A 193 18.37 0.24 10.46
CA ARG A 193 18.99 1.10 11.47
C ARG A 193 18.26 1.08 12.81
N THR A 194 16.98 1.46 12.83
CA THR A 194 16.20 1.60 14.09
C THR A 194 15.57 0.30 14.54
N LYS A 195 15.47 -0.68 13.63
CA LYS A 195 14.65 -1.89 13.79
C LYS A 195 13.14 -1.61 13.96
N SER A 196 12.67 -0.39 13.65
CA SER A 196 11.24 -0.08 13.61
C SER A 196 10.55 -0.79 12.45
N ILE A 197 9.28 -1.14 12.63
CA ILE A 197 8.44 -1.69 11.56
C ILE A 197 8.09 -0.56 10.61
N ILE A 198 8.46 -0.74 9.34
CA ILE A 198 8.27 0.26 8.28
C ILE A 198 6.78 0.47 8.01
N GLU A 199 6.40 1.73 7.93
CA GLU A 199 5.05 2.14 7.55
C GLU A 199 5.02 2.67 6.13
N PRO A 200 4.12 2.15 5.26
CA PRO A 200 3.83 2.80 4.01
C PRO A 200 3.12 4.13 4.30
N LYS A 201 3.68 5.22 3.79
CA LYS A 201 3.17 6.58 4.03
C LYS A 201 3.00 7.31 2.72
N LEU A 202 1.86 7.98 2.54
CA LEU A 202 1.69 8.93 1.45
C LEU A 202 2.56 10.17 1.71
N SER A 203 3.49 10.44 0.80
CA SER A 203 4.39 11.59 0.91
C SER A 203 4.57 12.28 -0.44
N LEU A 204 4.68 13.61 -0.40
CA LEU A 204 4.95 14.42 -1.58
C LEU A 204 6.44 14.42 -1.86
N GLN A 205 6.85 13.64 -2.86
CA GLN A 205 8.25 13.41 -3.17
C GLN A 205 8.62 13.88 -4.59
N TRP A 206 9.91 14.06 -4.80
CA TRP A 206 10.49 14.31 -6.11
C TRP A 206 10.89 13.00 -6.77
N PHE A 207 10.47 12.82 -8.02
CA PHE A 207 10.75 11.63 -8.81
C PHE A 207 11.51 12.00 -10.08
N VAL A 208 12.37 11.09 -10.50
CA VAL A 208 13.04 11.12 -11.82
C VAL A 208 12.30 10.15 -12.74
N LYS A 209 11.99 10.54 -13.96
CA LYS A 209 11.43 9.65 -14.99
C LYS A 209 12.50 8.69 -15.49
N ILE A 210 12.79 7.65 -14.72
CA ILE A 210 13.86 6.68 -15.00
C ILE A 210 13.76 6.10 -16.41
N LYS A 211 12.54 5.85 -16.91
CA LYS A 211 12.28 5.35 -18.27
C LYS A 211 12.99 6.14 -19.37
N ASP A 212 13.10 7.47 -19.23
CA ASP A 212 13.75 8.34 -20.21
C ASP A 212 15.28 8.15 -20.25
N PHE A 213 15.86 7.53 -19.20
CA PHE A 213 17.29 7.29 -19.05
C PHE A 213 17.70 5.84 -19.30
N ILE A 214 16.77 4.87 -19.22
CA ILE A 214 17.07 3.44 -19.38
C ILE A 214 17.71 3.18 -20.75
N THR A 215 17.01 3.50 -21.85
CA THR A 215 17.48 3.20 -23.21
C THR A 215 18.81 3.87 -23.54
N PRO A 216 19.02 5.18 -23.28
CA PRO A 216 20.33 5.81 -23.49
C PRO A 216 21.45 5.14 -22.68
N THR A 217 21.17 4.72 -21.43
CA THR A 217 22.18 4.10 -20.55
C THR A 217 22.57 2.71 -21.03
N ILE A 218 21.59 1.87 -21.37
CA ILE A 218 21.84 0.53 -21.94
C ILE A 218 22.64 0.65 -23.23
N ASN A 219 22.26 1.57 -24.12
CA ASN A 219 22.99 1.81 -25.37
C ASN A 219 24.42 2.28 -25.11
N TYR A 220 24.63 3.15 -24.11
CA TYR A 220 25.97 3.62 -23.75
C TYR A 220 26.85 2.48 -23.22
N ILE A 221 26.32 1.60 -22.37
CA ILE A 221 27.06 0.44 -21.81
C ILE A 221 27.33 -0.64 -22.86
N ASN A 222 26.43 -0.78 -23.82
CA ASN A 222 26.57 -1.78 -24.87
C ASN A 222 27.49 -1.33 -26.01
N ASN A 223 27.44 -0.05 -26.40
CA ASN A 223 28.07 0.45 -27.62
C ASN A 223 29.32 1.31 -27.39
N LYS A 224 29.51 1.90 -26.20
CA LYS A 224 30.72 2.64 -25.86
C LYS A 224 31.56 1.79 -24.92
N ASN A 225 32.89 1.81 -25.09
CA ASN A 225 33.92 1.01 -24.43
C ASN A 225 33.93 1.10 -22.87
N ILE A 226 32.82 0.78 -22.20
CA ILE A 226 32.79 0.53 -20.76
C ILE A 226 33.10 -0.95 -20.56
N ASN A 227 34.29 -1.22 -20.03
CA ASN A 227 34.69 -2.55 -19.62
C ASN A 227 34.28 -2.79 -18.17
N LEU A 228 33.19 -3.55 -17.96
CA LEU A 228 32.74 -3.97 -16.63
C LEU A 228 33.43 -5.30 -16.26
N TYR A 229 34.08 -5.32 -15.10
CA TYR A 229 34.77 -6.49 -14.58
C TYR A 229 34.17 -6.93 -13.24
N PRO A 230 33.81 -8.22 -13.07
CA PRO A 230 33.77 -9.28 -14.09
C PRO A 230 32.67 -9.07 -15.14
N LYS A 231 32.86 -9.66 -16.33
CA LYS A 231 31.95 -9.50 -17.49
C LYS A 231 30.46 -9.76 -17.18
N LYS A 232 30.17 -10.67 -16.24
CA LYS A 232 28.79 -10.97 -15.79
C LYS A 232 28.02 -9.76 -15.24
N ILE A 233 28.72 -8.75 -14.72
CA ILE A 233 28.09 -7.53 -14.18
C ILE A 233 27.28 -6.81 -15.25
N LYS A 234 27.73 -6.84 -16.52
CA LYS A 234 26.99 -6.21 -17.63
C LYS A 234 25.56 -6.75 -17.76
N ASN A 235 25.39 -8.07 -17.63
CA ASN A 235 24.08 -8.70 -17.70
C ASN A 235 23.22 -8.38 -16.48
N ILE A 236 23.82 -8.39 -15.28
CA ILE A 236 23.13 -8.02 -14.03
C ILE A 236 22.64 -6.57 -14.11
N PHE A 237 23.48 -5.66 -14.59
CA PHE A 237 23.17 -4.25 -14.70
C PHE A 237 22.08 -3.98 -15.75
N ASN A 238 22.17 -4.62 -16.92
CA ASN A 238 21.14 -4.52 -17.95
C ASN A 238 19.79 -5.07 -17.45
N HIS A 239 19.80 -6.20 -16.73
CA HIS A 239 18.60 -6.77 -16.14
C HIS A 239 18.00 -5.85 -15.06
N TRP A 240 18.83 -5.28 -14.19
CA TRP A 240 18.37 -4.34 -13.17
C TRP A 240 17.74 -3.08 -13.78
N LEU A 241 18.41 -2.44 -14.76
CA LEU A 241 17.89 -1.27 -15.46
C LEU A 241 16.58 -1.55 -16.21
N SER A 242 16.45 -2.72 -16.83
CA SER A 242 15.26 -3.07 -17.61
C SER A 242 14.02 -3.31 -16.74
N ASN A 243 14.21 -3.56 -15.44
CA ASN A 243 13.15 -3.78 -14.46
C ASN A 243 12.92 -2.55 -13.55
N SER A 244 13.56 -1.41 -13.84
CA SER A 244 13.45 -0.14 -13.10
C SER A 244 12.38 0.80 -13.63
#